data_AF-A0A0S8KFC3-F1
#
_entry.id   AF-A0A0S8KFC3-F1
#
_cell.length_a   1.000
_cell.length_b   1.000
_cell.length_c   1.000
_cell.angle_alpha   90.00
_cell.angle_beta   90.00
_cell.angle_gamma   90.00
#
_symmetry.space_group_name_H-M   'P 1'
#
loop_
_entity.id
_entity.type
_entity.pdbx_description
1 polymer ?
#
loop_
_entity_poly.entity_id
_entity_poly.type
_entity_poly.pdbx_seq_one_letter_code
_entity_poly.pdbx_strand_id
1 'polypeptide(L)'
;MNQTRVGEYMERLQAQISPDVETRIIVSHAPAASLQDVVVQENADLVVLSAHGYTSGTRWPYGSIALNFIAYGTTPLLIVQDLSPEELERALAELATGQPEGH
;
A
#
# COMPACT_ATOMS: atom_id res chain seq x y z
N MET A 1 -18.46 4.95 -16.66
CA MET A 1 -19.17 5.39 -15.43
C MET A 1 -18.30 5.34 -14.18
N ASN A 2 -17.51 4.27 -13.95
CA ASN A 2 -16.63 4.22 -12.76
C ASN A 2 -15.43 5.19 -12.86
N GLN A 3 -14.75 5.28 -14.01
CA GLN A 3 -13.55 6.13 -14.18
C GLN A 3 -13.82 7.62 -14.02
N THR A 4 -14.92 8.15 -14.57
CA THR A 4 -15.30 9.56 -14.44
C THR A 4 -15.48 9.95 -12.98
N ARG A 5 -16.13 9.09 -12.17
CA ARG A 5 -16.34 9.32 -10.73
C ARG A 5 -15.03 9.26 -9.94
N VAL A 6 -14.10 8.37 -10.31
CA VAL A 6 -12.77 8.31 -9.70
C VAL A 6 -11.98 9.57 -10.02
N GLY A 7 -11.98 10.03 -11.28
CA GLY A 7 -11.33 11.27 -11.70
C GLY A 7 -11.82 12.48 -10.91
N GLU A 8 -13.14 12.70 -10.89
CA GLU A 8 -13.75 13.80 -10.13
C GLU A 8 -13.43 13.77 -8.63
N TYR A 9 -13.36 12.57 -8.04
CA TYR A 9 -13.00 12.42 -6.63
C TYR A 9 -11.52 12.77 -6.39
N MET A 10 -10.62 12.31 -7.26
CA MET A 10 -9.19 12.59 -7.13
C MET A 10 -8.87 14.07 -7.37
N GLU A 11 -9.51 14.72 -8.35
CA GLU A 11 -9.38 16.18 -8.56
C GLU A 11 -9.77 16.98 -7.30
N ARG A 12 -10.85 16.57 -6.62
CA ARG A 12 -11.27 17.20 -5.36
C ARG A 12 -10.25 17.02 -4.25
N LEU A 13 -9.59 15.85 -4.18
CA LEU A 13 -8.56 15.59 -3.18
C LEU A 13 -7.28 16.37 -3.48
N GLN A 14 -6.85 16.44 -4.74
CA GLN A 14 -5.68 17.23 -5.14
C GLN A 14 -5.83 18.70 -4.73
N ALA A 15 -7.02 19.27 -4.88
CA ALA A 15 -7.29 20.66 -4.47
C ALA A 15 -7.14 20.90 -2.95
N GLN A 16 -7.10 19.86 -2.12
CA GLN A 16 -7.04 19.94 -0.66
C GLN A 16 -5.64 19.64 -0.09
N ILE A 17 -4.70 19.21 -0.93
CA ILE A 17 -3.39 18.72 -0.51
C ILE A 17 -2.29 19.60 -1.13
N SER A 18 -1.22 19.86 -0.37
CA SER A 18 0.01 20.48 -0.85
C SER A 18 1.16 19.59 -0.38
N PRO A 19 2.13 19.18 -1.22
CA PRO A 19 2.58 19.75 -2.51
C PRO A 19 1.78 19.33 -3.76
N ASP A 20 2.26 19.70 -4.95
CA ASP A 20 1.72 19.29 -6.26
C ASP A 20 1.73 17.76 -6.41
N VAL A 21 0.62 17.18 -6.86
CA VAL A 21 0.43 15.73 -6.95
C VAL A 21 -0.07 15.36 -8.33
N GLU A 22 0.64 14.47 -9.02
CA GLU A 22 0.15 13.85 -10.26
C GLU A 22 -0.72 12.62 -9.94
N THR A 23 -1.95 12.60 -10.45
CA THR A 23 -2.84 11.43 -10.33
C THR A 23 -2.82 10.63 -11.62
N ARG A 24 -2.67 9.30 -11.50
CA ARG A 24 -2.83 8.36 -12.62
C ARG A 24 -3.89 7.31 -12.32
N ILE A 25 -4.82 7.12 -13.25
CA ILE A 25 -5.85 6.07 -13.17
C ILE A 25 -5.53 5.01 -14.20
N ILE A 26 -5.18 3.81 -13.74
CA ILE A 26 -4.77 2.69 -14.59
C ILE A 26 -5.80 1.56 -14.44
N VAL A 27 -6.29 1.06 -15.58
CA VAL A 27 -7.12 -0.16 -15.61
C VAL A 27 -6.26 -1.30 -16.11
N SER A 28 -6.11 -2.32 -15.28
CA SER A 28 -5.27 -3.47 -15.56
C SER A 28 -5.90 -4.75 -15.01
N HIS A 29 -5.67 -5.86 -15.71
CA HIS A 29 -5.97 -7.21 -15.22
C HIS A 29 -4.92 -7.73 -14.22
N ALA A 30 -3.78 -7.05 -14.11
CA ALA A 30 -2.70 -7.36 -13.18
C ALA A 30 -2.24 -6.10 -12.43
N PRO A 31 -3.04 -5.59 -11.46
CA PRO A 31 -2.78 -4.29 -10.83
C PRO A 31 -1.41 -4.20 -10.15
N ALA A 32 -0.96 -5.26 -9.49
CA ALA A 32 0.35 -5.27 -8.81
C ALA A 32 1.51 -5.07 -9.80
N ALA A 33 1.51 -5.79 -10.91
CA ALA A 33 2.52 -5.65 -11.96
C ALA A 33 2.48 -4.26 -12.60
N SER A 34 1.28 -3.75 -12.92
CA SER A 34 1.15 -2.41 -13.49
C SER A 34 1.60 -1.30 -12.56
N LEU A 35 1.43 -1.45 -11.24
CA LEU A 35 1.96 -0.50 -10.27
C LEU A 35 3.49 -0.57 -10.18
N GLN A 36 4.09 -1.77 -10.26
CA GLN A 36 5.55 -1.93 -10.32
C GLN A 36 6.13 -1.26 -11.58
N ASP A 37 5.47 -1.41 -12.73
CA ASP A 37 5.87 -0.74 -13.97
C ASP A 37 5.87 0.78 -13.82
N VAL A 38 4.84 1.35 -13.18
CA VAL A 38 4.80 2.79 -12.87
C VAL A 38 5.97 3.21 -11.99
N VAL A 39 6.26 2.45 -10.93
CA VAL A 39 7.38 2.75 -10.02
C VAL A 39 8.72 2.81 -10.77
N VAL A 40 8.92 1.89 -11.72
CA VAL A 40 10.11 1.87 -12.57
C VAL A 40 10.11 3.05 -13.57
N GLN A 41 8.99 3.30 -14.25
CA GLN A 41 8.88 4.38 -15.24
C GLN A 41 9.13 5.76 -14.63
N GLU A 42 8.63 5.98 -13.41
CA GLU A 42 8.77 7.24 -12.68
C GLU A 42 10.10 7.37 -11.95
N ASN A 43 10.93 6.32 -11.94
CA ASN A 43 12.16 6.26 -11.13
C ASN A 43 11.89 6.66 -9.67
N ALA A 44 10.81 6.13 -9.09
CA ALA A 44 10.40 6.54 -7.75
C ALA A 44 11.45 6.12 -6.70
N ASP A 45 11.83 7.07 -5.83
CA ASP A 45 12.78 6.82 -4.74
C ASP A 45 12.13 6.12 -3.52
N LEU A 46 10.81 6.22 -3.39
CA LEU A 46 10.01 5.67 -2.30
C LEU A 46 8.60 5.32 -2.78
N VAL A 47 8.13 4.13 -2.41
CA VAL A 47 6.73 3.72 -2.56
C VAL A 47 6.04 3.80 -1.21
N VAL A 48 4.90 4.48 -1.15
CA VAL A 48 4.05 4.54 0.04
C VAL A 48 2.73 3.84 -0.25
N LEU A 49 2.39 2.82 0.55
CA LEU A 49 1.12 2.10 0.44
C LEU A 49 0.31 2.23 1.73
N SER A 50 -0.93 2.70 1.62
CA SER A 50 -1.88 2.62 2.73
C SER A 50 -2.54 1.24 2.77
N ALA A 51 -2.17 0.43 3.75
CA ALA A 51 -2.77 -0.87 3.99
C ALA A 51 -3.82 -0.75 5.09
N HIS A 52 -5.09 -0.57 4.70
CA HIS A 52 -6.20 -0.64 5.64
C HIS A 52 -6.44 -2.11 6.00
N GLY A 53 -6.17 -2.49 7.25
CA GLY A 53 -6.31 -3.86 7.77
C GLY A 53 -7.75 -4.40 7.76
N TYR A 54 -8.72 -3.57 7.36
CA TYR A 54 -10.16 -3.84 7.48
C TYR A 54 -10.70 -4.96 6.57
N THR A 55 -9.93 -5.43 5.58
CA THR A 55 -10.44 -6.38 4.57
C THR A 55 -9.80 -7.77 4.58
N SER A 56 -8.66 -7.94 5.25
CA SER A 56 -8.05 -9.25 5.45
C SER A 56 -8.19 -9.63 6.92
N GLY A 57 -9.04 -10.62 7.20
CA GLY A 57 -9.21 -11.16 8.55
C GLY A 57 -7.86 -11.44 9.22
N THR A 58 -7.89 -11.46 10.56
CA THR A 58 -6.80 -11.49 11.57
C THR A 58 -5.52 -12.29 11.30
N ARG A 59 -5.42 -13.05 10.21
CA ARG A 59 -4.27 -13.84 9.80
C ARG A 59 -3.24 -13.07 8.97
N TRP A 60 -3.65 -12.07 8.18
CA TRP A 60 -2.73 -11.36 7.27
C TRP A 60 -2.90 -9.84 7.37
N PRO A 61 -1.88 -9.10 7.84
CA PRO A 61 -1.99 -7.65 8.03
C PRO A 61 -1.85 -6.84 6.72
N TYR A 62 -1.59 -7.51 5.59
CA TYR A 62 -1.33 -6.88 4.30
C TYR A 62 -2.24 -7.43 3.21
N GLY A 63 -2.80 -6.54 2.39
CA GLY A 63 -3.50 -6.90 1.16
C GLY A 63 -2.57 -7.44 0.08
N SER A 64 -3.13 -8.04 -0.97
CA SER A 64 -2.37 -8.70 -2.05
C SER A 64 -1.37 -7.76 -2.76
N ILE A 65 -1.71 -6.47 -2.91
CA ILE A 65 -0.80 -5.47 -3.49
C ILE A 65 0.39 -5.22 -2.57
N ALA A 66 0.15 -4.95 -1.29
CA ALA A 66 1.22 -4.72 -0.33
C ALA A 66 2.15 -5.94 -0.20
N LEU A 67 1.58 -7.15 -0.14
CA LEU A 67 2.37 -8.39 -0.15
C LEU A 67 3.22 -8.55 -1.41
N ASN A 68 2.69 -8.19 -2.58
CA ASN A 68 3.46 -8.23 -3.83
C ASN A 68 4.65 -7.26 -3.80
N PHE A 69 4.45 -6.04 -3.30
CA PHE A 69 5.52 -5.06 -3.14
C PHE A 69 6.56 -5.47 -2.10
N ILE A 70 6.15 -6.10 -1.00
CA ILE A 70 7.09 -6.67 -0.01
C ILE A 70 7.94 -7.77 -0.65
N ALA A 71 7.31 -8.68 -1.41
CA ALA A 71 7.99 -9.86 -1.95
C ALA A 71 8.87 -9.55 -3.17
N TYR A 72 8.47 -8.60 -4.01
CA TYR A 72 9.06 -8.39 -5.34
C TYR A 72 9.43 -6.93 -5.64
N GLY A 73 9.10 -5.98 -4.76
CA GLY A 73 9.45 -4.58 -4.96
C GLY A 73 10.95 -4.33 -4.89
N THR A 74 11.45 -3.46 -5.76
CA THR A 74 12.87 -3.08 -5.83
C THR A 74 13.16 -1.70 -5.25
N THR A 75 12.12 -0.94 -4.89
CA THR A 75 12.18 0.41 -4.34
C THR A 75 11.89 0.37 -2.84
N PRO A 76 12.52 1.24 -2.01
CA PRO A 76 12.12 1.41 -0.62
C PRO A 76 10.61 1.51 -0.46
N LEU A 77 10.06 0.77 0.50
CA LEU A 77 8.62 0.63 0.72
C LEU A 77 8.25 1.08 2.13
N LEU A 78 7.37 2.08 2.22
CA LEU A 78 6.70 2.47 3.46
C LEU A 78 5.25 2.00 3.42
N ILE A 79 4.87 1.17 4.38
CA ILE A 79 3.47 0.75 4.54
C ILE A 79 2.87 1.52 5.70
N VAL A 80 1.85 2.31 5.40
CA VAL A 80 1.06 3.04 6.38
C VAL A 80 -0.14 2.18 6.74
N GLN A 81 -0.15 1.66 7.96
CA GLN A 81 -1.26 0.88 8.48
C GLN A 81 -2.14 1.75 9.39
N ASP A 82 -3.45 1.65 9.20
CA ASP A 82 -4.43 2.20 10.13
C ASP A 82 -4.77 1.10 11.15
N LEU A 83 -3.88 0.91 12.12
CA LEU A 83 -4.06 -0.04 13.22
C LEU A 83 -4.70 0.68 14.40
N SER A 84 -5.72 0.07 15.00
CA SER A 84 -6.14 0.46 16.34
C SER A 84 -5.03 0.20 17.37
N PRO A 85 -5.04 0.89 18.54
CA PRO A 85 -4.05 0.67 19.59
C PRO A 85 -3.92 -0.81 20.01
N GLU A 86 -5.04 -1.53 20.05
CA GLU A 86 -5.12 -2.95 20.41
C GLU A 86 -4.45 -3.86 19.36
N GLU A 87 -4.59 -3.53 18.08
CA GLU A 87 -3.95 -4.24 16.97
C GLU A 87 -2.45 -3.97 16.92
N LEU A 88 -2.04 -2.73 17.24
CA LEU A 88 -0.64 -2.37 17.36
C LEU A 88 0.04 -3.15 18.49
N GLU A 89 -0.59 -3.22 19.67
CA GLU A 89 -0.09 -4.02 20.79
C GLU A 89 0.08 -5.50 20.41
N ARG A 90 -0.90 -6.08 19.71
CA ARG A 90 -0.81 -7.46 19.21
C ARG A 90 0.34 -7.64 18.22
N ALA A 91 0.47 -6.76 17.24
CA ALA A 91 1.53 -6.82 16.23
C ALA A 91 2.92 -6.73 16.87
N LEU A 92 3.09 -5.84 17.85
CA LEU A 92 4.34 -5.70 18.60
C LEU A 92 4.63 -6.94 19.47
N ALA A 93 3.61 -7.53 20.08
CA ALA A 93 3.76 -8.76 20.84
C ALA A 93 4.18 -9.94 19.95
N GLU A 94 3.57 -10.08 18.77
CA GLU A 94 3.95 -11.10 17.78
C GLU A 94 5.42 -10.95 17.35
N LEU A 95 5.85 -9.72 17.04
CA LEU A 95 7.25 -9.41 16.71
C LEU A 95 8.22 -9.72 17.85
N ALA A 96 7.84 -9.43 19.09
CA ALA A 96 8.66 -9.71 20.27
C ALA A 96 8.80 -11.21 20.57
N THR A 97 7.82 -12.01 20.16
CA THR A 97 7.85 -13.48 20.30
C THR A 97 8.54 -14.22 19.16
N GLY A 98 8.82 -13.53 18.04
CA GLY A 98 9.38 -14.12 16.82
C GLY A 98 10.86 -13.82 16.57
N GLN A 99 11.76 -14.33 17.40
CA GLN A 99 13.10 -14.71 16.89
C GLN A 99 12.94 -16.07 16.19
N PRO A 100 13.41 -16.25 14.94
CA PRO A 100 13.37 -17.56 14.32
C PRO A 100 14.39 -18.46 15.03
N GLU A 101 13.90 -19.43 15.79
CA GLU A 101 14.67 -20.65 16.03
C GLU A 101 14.89 -21.29 14.66
N GLY A 102 16.16 -21.37 14.28
CA GLY A 102 16.57 -21.94 13.01
C GLY A 102 16.16 -23.40 12.88
N HIS A 103 15.85 -23.78 11.65
CA HIS A 103 16.06 -25.14 11.16
C HIS A 103 16.64 -25.08 9.75
#